data_AF-A0A2A2GZD3-F1
#
_entry.id   AF-A0A2A2GZD3-F1
#
_cell.length_a   1.000
_cell.length_b   1.000
_cell.length_c   1.000
_cell.angle_alpha   90.00
_cell.angle_beta   90.00
_cell.angle_gamma   90.00
#
_symmetry.space_group_name_H-M   'P 1'
#
loop_
_entity.id
_entity.type
_entity.pdbx_description
1 polymer ?
#
loop_
_entity_poly.entity_id
_entity_poly.type
_entity_poly.pdbx_seq_one_letter_code
_entity_poly.pdbx_strand_id
1 'polypeptide(L)' 'MVICNGQATHVLRHTFASHFIMNGGNIIALQQILGHANIQQTMAYAHLAPNYLEFAISFNPLRGGIDV' A
#
# COMPACT_ATOMS: atom_id res chain seq x y z
N MET A 1 -10.00 13.61 -0.64
CA MET A 1 -10.92 12.54 -0.19
C MET A 1 -12.19 13.21 0.33
N VAL A 2 -13.27 13.15 -0.43
CA VAL A 2 -14.59 13.68 -0.04
C VAL A 2 -15.25 12.65 0.86
N ILE A 3 -15.67 13.04 2.07
CA ILE A 3 -16.41 12.16 2.98
C ILE A 3 -17.85 12.67 3.13
N CYS A 4 -18.80 11.89 2.61
CA CYS A 4 -20.23 12.08 2.83
C CYS A 4 -20.71 11.33 4.08
N ASN A 5 -21.77 11.85 4.70
CA ASN A 5 -22.33 11.42 5.98
C ASN A 5 -22.71 9.92 5.99
N GLY A 6 -22.06 9.13 6.84
CA GLY A 6 -22.21 7.66 6.94
C GLY A 6 -20.89 6.88 7.17
N GLN A 7 -19.74 7.57 7.13
CA GLN A 7 -18.41 6.95 7.19
C GLN A 7 -17.83 6.73 8.60
N ALA A 8 -18.53 7.03 9.69
CA ALA A 8 -17.99 6.85 11.05
C ALA A 8 -17.58 5.38 11.34
N THR A 9 -18.33 4.41 10.83
CA THR A 9 -18.00 2.98 10.90
C THR A 9 -16.78 2.59 10.06
N HIS A 10 -16.46 3.37 9.03
CA HIS A 10 -15.38 3.11 8.09
C HIS A 10 -14.12 3.94 8.39
N VAL A 11 -14.21 5.01 9.17
CA VAL A 11 -13.07 5.88 9.53
C VAL A 11 -11.92 5.07 10.11
N LEU A 12 -12.18 4.19 11.09
CA LEU A 12 -11.11 3.37 11.68
C LEU A 12 -10.48 2.41 10.67
N ARG A 13 -11.28 1.83 9.78
CA ARG A 13 -10.79 0.97 8.69
C ARG A 13 -9.91 1.76 7.72
N HIS A 14 -10.33 2.97 7.34
CA HIS A 14 -9.55 3.86 6.48
C HIS A 14 -8.25 4.31 7.16
N THR A 15 -8.31 4.67 8.45
CA THR A 15 -7.12 5.05 9.24
C THR A 15 -6.13 3.89 9.34
N PHE A 16 -6.60 2.68 9.65
CA PHE A 16 -5.74 1.49 9.67
C PHE A 16 -5.09 1.23 8.31
N ALA A 17 -5.88 1.25 7.23
CA ALA A 17 -5.38 0.99 5.88
C ALA A 17 -4.35 2.03 5.43
N SER A 18 -4.59 3.31 5.71
CA SER A 18 -3.65 4.40 5.43
C SER A 18 -2.35 4.21 6.20
N HIS A 19 -2.42 4.00 7.52
CA HIS A 19 -1.21 3.79 8.33
C HIS A 19 -0.46 2.53 7.93
N PHE A 20 -1.16 1.44 7.60
CA PHE A 20 -0.52 0.19 7.18
C PHE A 20 0.34 0.40 5.93
N ILE A 21 -0.16 1.12 4.93
CA ILE A 21 0.58 1.41 3.70
C ILE A 21 1.70 2.43 3.94
N MET A 22 1.45 3.47 4.74
CA MET A 22 2.48 4.47 5.10
C MET A 22 3.67 3.84 5.83
N ASN A 23 3.46 2.77 6.61
CA ASN A 23 4.53 2.03 7.28
C ASN A 23 5.28 1.05 6.35
N GLY A 24 5.00 1.05 5.04
CA GLY A 24 5.62 0.14 4.09
C GLY A 24 4.94 -1.23 4.00
N GLY A 25 3.66 -1.33 4.41
CA GLY A 25 2.88 -2.55 4.26
C GLY A 25 2.60 -2.90 2.80
N ASN A 26 2.54 -4.20 2.51
CA ASN A 26 2.24 -4.69 1.16
C ASN A 26 0.75 -4.49 0.83
N ILE A 27 0.45 -3.83 -0.30
CA ILE A 27 -0.92 -3.54 -0.73
C ILE A 27 -1.76 -4.80 -1.02
N ILE A 28 -1.13 -5.90 -1.43
CA ILE A 28 -1.78 -7.19 -1.64
C ILE A 28 -2.18 -7.81 -0.29
N ALA A 29 -1.32 -7.69 0.72
CA ALA A 29 -1.64 -8.13 2.08
C ALA A 29 -2.80 -7.29 2.65
N LEU A 30 -2.79 -5.96 2.43
CA LEU A 30 -3.88 -5.10 2.85
C LEU A 30 -5.21 -5.49 2.19
N GLN A 31 -5.21 -5.89 0.92
CA GLN A 31 -6.42 -6.36 0.24
C GLN A 31 -7.04 -7.57 0.96
N GLN A 32 -6.22 -8.54 1.35
CA GLN A 32 -6.68 -9.72 2.07
C GLN A 32 -7.18 -9.39 3.48
N ILE A 33 -6.47 -8.53 4.21
CA ILE A 33 -6.86 -8.08 5.57
C ILE A 33 -8.21 -7.35 5.54
N LEU A 34 -8.45 -6.54 4.51
CA LEU A 34 -9.70 -5.81 4.35
C LEU A 34 -10.82 -6.65 3.72
N GLY A 35 -10.51 -7.83 3.19
CA GLY A 35 -11.46 -8.70 2.49
C GLY A 35 -11.98 -8.08 1.18
N HIS A 36 -11.17 -7.27 0.50
CA HIS A 36 -11.57 -6.67 -0.77
C HIS A 36 -11.54 -7.71 -1.89
N ALA A 37 -12.70 -7.92 -2.53
CA ALA A 37 -12.82 -8.83 -3.67
C ALA A 37 -12.02 -8.34 -4.88
N ASN A 38 -11.83 -7.02 -5.01
CA ASN A 38 -11.07 -6.42 -6.09
C ASN A 38 -9.96 -5.51 -5.55
N ILE A 39 -8.74 -5.66 -6.10
CA ILE A 39 -7.59 -4.83 -5.76
C ILE A 39 -7.86 -3.34 -5.99
N GLN A 40 -8.71 -2.97 -6.96
CA GLN A 40 -9.05 -1.58 -7.25
C GLN A 40 -9.62 -0.84 -6.02
N GLN A 41 -10.31 -1.54 -5.11
CA GLN A 41 -10.79 -0.94 -3.86
C GLN A 41 -9.63 -0.56 -2.94
N THR A 42 -8.58 -1.37 -2.91
CA THR A 42 -7.37 -1.14 -2.10
C THR A 42 -6.40 -0.17 -2.76
N MET A 43 -6.44 -0.03 -4.09
CA MET A 43 -5.61 0.93 -4.83
C MET A 43 -5.83 2.39 -4.42
N ALA A 44 -6.97 2.70 -3.78
CA ALA A 44 -7.22 4.01 -3.19
C ALA A 44 -6.14 4.45 -2.18
N TYR A 45 -5.45 3.50 -1.53
CA TYR A 45 -4.39 3.79 -0.56
C TYR A 45 -2.98 3.72 -1.16
N ALA A 46 -2.82 3.29 -2.42
CA ALA A 46 -1.51 3.05 -3.02
C ALA A 46 -0.60 4.30 -3.05
N HIS A 47 -1.20 5.49 -3.15
CA HIS A 47 -0.49 6.76 -3.16
C HIS A 47 0.19 7.11 -1.82
N LEU A 48 -0.17 6.44 -0.73
CA LEU A 48 0.42 6.63 0.60
C LEU A 48 1.67 5.77 0.80
N ALA A 49 1.98 4.89 -0.15
CA ALA A 49 3.12 4.00 -0.07
C ALA A 49 4.41 4.82 -0.08
N PRO A 50 5.39 4.51 0.78
CA PRO A 50 6.70 5.16 0.72
C PRO A 50 7.36 4.91 -0.64
N ASN A 51 8.26 5.80 -1.08
CA ASN A 51 8.90 5.66 -2.38
C ASN A 51 9.73 4.36 -2.47
N TYR A 52 9.23 3.36 -3.20
CA TYR A 52 9.90 2.06 -3.36
C TYR A 52 10.99 2.03 -4.44
N LEU A 53 11.33 3.18 -5.05
CA LEU A 53 12.28 3.23 -6.16
C LEU A 53 13.69 2.76 -5.75
N GLU A 54 14.13 3.02 -4.51
CA GLU A 54 15.42 2.54 -4.00
C GLU A 54 15.43 1.02 -3.75
N PHE A 55 14.28 0.44 -3.44
CA PHE A 55 14.12 -1.00 -3.31
C PHE A 55 14.26 -1.70 -4.66
N ALA A 56 13.86 -1.06 -5.77
CA ALA A 56 14.07 -1.63 -7.10
C ALA A 56 15.56 -1.84 -7.40
N ILE A 57 16.43 -0.93 -6.95
CA ILE A 57 17.89 -1.07 -7.07
C ILE A 57 18.39 -2.18 -6.13
N SER A 58 17.88 -2.25 -4.90
CA SER A 58 18.34 -3.20 -3.87
C SER A 58 17.91 -4.66 -4.12
N PHE A 59 16.73 -4.88 -4.69
CA PHE A 59 16.14 -6.20 -4.95
C PHE A 59 16.20 -6.62 -6.42
N ASN A 60 16.95 -5.90 -7.26
CA ASN A 60 17.15 -6.34 -8.63
C ASN A 60 17.93 -7.67 -8.68
N PRO A 61 17.64 -8.56 -9.65
CA PRO A 61 18.26 -9.89 -9.74
C PRO A 61 19.76 -9.86 -10.03
N LEU A 62 20.30 -8.74 -10.50
CA LEU A 62 21.70 -8.55 -10.85
C LEU A 62 22.53 -7.98 -9.68
N ARG A 63 21.91 -7.49 -8.60
CA ARG A 63 22.49 -7.14 -7.30
C ARG A 63 23.91 -6.51 -7.33
N GLY A 64 24.19 -5.62 -8.29
CA GLY A 64 25.49 -4.95 -8.42
C GLY A 64 26.63 -5.82 -8.97
N GLY A 65 26.33 -7.00 -9.54
CA GLY A 65 27.27 -7.85 -10.26
C GLY A 65 27.59 -7.32 -11.65
N ILE A 66 28.20 -6.14 -11.73
CA ILE A 66 29.06 -5.77 -12.86
C ILE A 66 30.41 -5.36 -12.30
N ASP A 67 31.20 -6.36 -11.91
CA ASP A 67 32.65 -6.26 -11.96
C ASP A 67 33.03 -6.44 -13.44
N VAL A 68 33.05 -5.33 -14.18
CA VAL A 68 33.72 -5.19 -15.48
C VAL A 68 34.42 -3.84 -15.50
#